data_AF-A0A6J1R7P6-F1
#
_entry.id   AF-A0A6J1R7P6-F1
#
_cell.length_a   1.000
_cell.length_b   1.000
_cell.length_c   1.000
_cell.angle_alpha   90.00
_cell.angle_beta   90.00
_cell.angle_gamma   90.00
#
_symmetry.space_group_name_H-M   'P 1'
#
loop_
_entity.id
_entity.type
_entity.pdbx_description
1 polymer ?
#
loop_
_entity_poly.entity_id
_entity_poly.type
_entity_poly.pdbx_seq_one_letter_code
_entity_poly.pdbx_strand_id
1 'polypeptide(L)'
;VKSIPKNIGRRKTFRSGEFFGNEIIFYTKVVPKIEKFLAEKGQSNLLSIPRYLASYMDGENDFIVLEDVSPLGFGPASRQSCLDWAECTVILKTLAKFHAISFAYKDQKKEEFAEIASYLKETYFSSEHWNWYQKFHKKLTDIAKHALKMEYPNSKAEKQFNSYEFGSLYHKCSELIERKDAPTSIITAGDCWAPNFLVRDAGRNKKEALILDFQLARCANPIADLSFLIYSCTQKPFRDQYYDDILKIYHSELSSAIKSLGSEPEKIYPWDLFMRE
;
A
#
# COMPACT_ATOMS: atom_id res chain seq x y z
N VAL A 1 7.70 19.28 1.81
CA VAL A 1 7.24 19.21 3.23
C VAL A 1 5.75 18.88 3.24
N LYS A 2 5.36 17.79 3.90
CA LYS A 2 3.96 17.43 4.17
C LYS A 2 3.62 17.91 5.58
N SER A 3 2.57 18.71 5.73
CA SER A 3 2.19 19.31 7.04
C SER A 3 0.73 19.04 7.34
N ILE A 4 0.42 18.85 8.63
CA ILE A 4 -0.93 18.59 9.09
C ILE A 4 -1.89 19.73 8.68
N PRO A 5 -3.12 19.44 8.20
CA PRO A 5 -4.01 20.46 7.64
C PRO A 5 -4.32 21.57 8.66
N LYS A 6 -4.17 22.86 8.33
CA LYS A 6 -4.41 23.97 9.29
C LYS A 6 -5.84 24.03 9.86
N ASN A 7 -6.82 23.52 9.13
CA ASN A 7 -8.22 23.55 9.56
C ASN A 7 -8.51 22.45 10.61
N ILE A 8 -8.83 22.85 11.84
CA ILE A 8 -9.10 21.95 12.98
C ILE A 8 -10.25 20.98 12.69
N GLY A 9 -11.32 21.45 12.03
CA GLY A 9 -12.45 20.61 11.64
C GLY A 9 -12.03 19.47 10.71
N ARG A 10 -11.18 19.77 9.71
CA ARG A 10 -10.58 18.75 8.83
C ARG A 10 -9.67 17.81 9.60
N ARG A 11 -8.82 18.30 10.51
CA ARG A 11 -7.95 17.45 11.35
C ARG A 11 -8.77 16.41 12.11
N LYS A 12 -9.85 16.84 12.78
CA LYS A 12 -10.73 15.95 13.56
C LYS A 12 -11.50 14.98 12.65
N THR A 13 -12.05 15.49 11.54
CA THR A 13 -12.85 14.68 10.61
C THR A 13 -12.01 13.59 9.94
N PHE A 14 -10.77 13.90 9.56
CA PHE A 14 -9.87 12.95 8.91
C PHE A 14 -8.88 12.30 9.87
N ARG A 15 -9.04 12.46 11.19
CA ARG A 15 -8.13 11.91 12.21
C ARG A 15 -6.65 12.14 11.86
N SER A 16 -6.33 13.34 11.36
CA SER A 16 -5.05 13.61 10.70
C SER A 16 -3.84 13.36 11.61
N GLY A 17 -3.96 13.58 12.91
CA GLY A 17 -2.88 13.29 13.86
C GLY A 17 -2.52 11.79 13.92
N GLU A 18 -3.49 10.90 13.75
CA GLU A 18 -3.22 9.45 13.75
C GLU A 18 -2.52 9.01 12.46
N PHE A 19 -2.96 9.53 11.32
CA PHE A 19 -2.34 9.25 10.01
C PHE A 19 -0.92 9.84 9.92
N PHE A 20 -0.73 11.09 10.33
CA PHE A 20 0.60 11.70 10.39
C PHE A 20 1.51 10.98 11.39
N GLY A 21 0.98 10.65 12.58
CA GLY A 21 1.74 9.91 13.58
C GLY A 21 2.22 8.56 13.07
N ASN A 22 1.35 7.80 12.39
CA ASN A 22 1.70 6.52 11.81
C ASN A 22 2.78 6.65 10.70
N GLU A 23 2.68 7.66 9.83
CA GLU A 23 3.69 7.93 8.80
C GLU A 23 5.03 8.36 9.41
N ILE A 24 5.02 9.24 10.42
CA ILE A 24 6.24 9.66 11.14
C ILE A 24 6.90 8.44 11.80
N ILE A 25 6.11 7.58 12.44
CA ILE A 25 6.60 6.33 13.04
C ILE A 25 7.24 5.42 11.99
N PHE A 26 6.61 5.28 10.82
CA PHE A 26 7.19 4.51 9.71
C PHE A 26 8.59 5.02 9.37
N TYR A 27 8.76 6.32 9.11
CA TYR A 27 10.07 6.87 8.76
C TYR A 27 11.09 6.90 9.90
N THR A 28 10.66 7.05 11.16
CA THR A 28 11.57 7.24 12.30
C THR A 28 11.91 5.95 13.06
N LYS A 29 11.07 4.91 12.95
CA LYS A 29 11.22 3.64 13.67
C LYS A 29 11.37 2.44 12.75
N VAL A 30 10.64 2.39 11.65
CA VAL A 30 10.62 1.24 10.74
C VAL A 30 11.73 1.33 9.69
N VAL A 31 11.79 2.45 8.94
CA VAL A 31 12.76 2.66 7.86
C VAL A 31 14.21 2.47 8.32
N PRO A 32 14.69 3.00 9.46
CA PRO A 32 16.09 2.83 9.86
C PRO A 32 16.49 1.37 10.11
N LYS A 33 15.56 0.56 10.61
CA LYS A 33 15.76 -0.88 10.85
C LYS A 33 15.83 -1.64 9.52
N ILE A 34 14.94 -1.31 8.58
CA ILE A 34 14.97 -1.83 7.22
C ILE A 34 16.28 -1.45 6.50
N GLU A 35 16.68 -0.18 6.54
CA GLU A 35 17.91 0.29 5.90
C GLU A 35 19.15 -0.42 6.44
N LYS A 36 19.21 -0.62 7.77
CA LYS A 36 20.28 -1.40 8.40
C LYS A 36 20.28 -2.86 7.89
N PHE A 37 19.12 -3.52 7.89
CA PHE A 37 18.99 -4.88 7.38
C PHE A 37 19.46 -4.99 5.92
N LEU A 38 19.07 -4.04 5.06
CA LEU A 38 19.49 -4.03 3.66
C LEU A 38 20.98 -3.75 3.48
N ALA A 39 21.56 -2.88 4.29
CA ALA A 39 23.00 -2.60 4.28
C ALA A 39 23.81 -3.84 4.65
N GLU A 40 23.39 -4.62 5.65
CA GLU A 40 24.01 -5.91 6.03
C GLU A 40 23.99 -6.93 4.88
N LYS A 41 23.04 -6.82 3.94
CA LYS A 41 22.92 -7.67 2.76
C LYS A 41 23.58 -7.10 1.50
N GLY A 42 24.09 -5.86 1.54
CA GLY A 42 24.57 -5.16 0.36
C GLY A 42 23.47 -4.86 -0.67
N GLN A 43 22.22 -4.72 -0.23
CA GLN A 43 21.02 -4.53 -1.06
C GLN A 43 20.27 -3.22 -0.75
N SER A 44 20.99 -2.16 -0.37
CA SER A 44 20.39 -0.87 0.03
C SER A 44 19.51 -0.23 -1.05
N ASN A 45 19.72 -0.57 -2.33
CA ASN A 45 18.93 -0.08 -3.45
C ASN A 45 17.55 -0.75 -3.62
N LEU A 46 17.23 -1.80 -2.85
CA LEU A 46 15.91 -2.43 -2.93
C LEU A 46 14.80 -1.56 -2.35
N LEU A 47 15.11 -0.72 -1.35
CA LEU A 47 14.14 0.19 -0.76
C LEU A 47 13.98 1.43 -1.65
N SER A 48 12.86 1.50 -2.37
CA SER A 48 12.57 2.56 -3.34
C SER A 48 11.58 3.57 -2.75
N ILE A 49 12.05 4.39 -1.81
CA ILE A 49 11.29 5.49 -1.18
C ILE A 49 12.15 6.76 -1.15
N PRO A 50 11.56 7.96 -1.15
CA PRO A 50 12.32 9.19 -0.94
C PRO A 50 12.98 9.24 0.44
N ARG A 51 14.18 9.78 0.50
CA ARG A 51 14.93 9.86 1.76
C ARG A 51 14.21 10.73 2.78
N TYR A 52 14.06 10.21 3.99
CA TYR A 52 13.58 10.97 5.14
C TYR A 52 14.63 11.98 5.60
N LEU A 53 14.23 13.23 5.82
CA LEU A 53 15.14 14.32 6.24
C LEU A 53 14.85 14.79 7.67
N ALA A 54 13.58 15.03 8.00
CA ALA A 54 13.16 15.50 9.32
C ALA A 54 11.66 15.30 9.52
N SER A 55 11.22 15.27 10.78
CA SER A 55 9.81 15.37 11.14
C SER A 55 9.68 16.01 12.52
N TYR A 56 8.45 16.42 12.82
CA TYR A 56 8.05 16.89 14.13
C TYR A 56 6.66 16.35 14.43
N MET A 57 6.42 15.96 15.69
CA MET A 57 5.17 15.32 16.11
C MET A 57 4.81 15.78 17.52
N ASP A 58 3.86 16.70 17.63
CA ASP A 58 3.25 17.15 18.89
C ASP A 58 1.72 17.04 18.88
N GLY A 59 1.13 16.59 17.77
CA GLY A 59 -0.31 16.48 17.54
C GLY A 59 -0.95 17.76 17.00
N GLU A 60 -0.22 18.88 16.92
CA GLU A 60 -0.73 20.18 16.50
C GLU A 60 0.00 20.78 15.30
N ASN A 61 1.31 20.61 15.22
CA ASN A 61 2.21 21.19 14.22
C ASN A 61 2.95 20.11 13.41
N ASP A 62 2.41 18.89 13.39
CA ASP A 62 3.04 17.73 12.77
C ASP A 62 3.45 17.99 11.32
N PHE A 63 4.69 17.63 11.00
CA PHE A 63 5.20 17.69 9.63
C PHE A 63 6.22 16.60 9.34
N ILE A 64 6.38 16.31 8.05
CA ILE A 64 7.38 15.41 7.49
C ILE A 64 8.11 16.13 6.36
N VAL A 65 9.44 16.05 6.38
CA VAL A 65 10.34 16.55 5.35
C VAL A 65 10.99 15.33 4.70
N LEU A 66 10.69 15.15 3.41
CA LEU A 66 11.30 14.15 2.55
C LEU A 66 12.16 14.86 1.50
N GLU A 67 13.13 14.14 0.95
CA GLU A 67 13.91 14.57 -0.19
C GLU A 67 13.02 14.91 -1.38
N ASP A 68 13.27 16.07 -2.00
CA ASP A 68 12.63 16.45 -3.24
C ASP A 68 13.29 15.70 -4.40
N VAL A 69 12.58 14.70 -4.91
CA VAL A 69 13.03 13.86 -6.03
C VAL A 69 12.58 14.41 -7.39
N SER A 70 11.85 15.54 -7.43
CA SER A 70 11.45 16.16 -8.69
C SER A 70 12.62 16.58 -9.60
N PRO A 71 13.77 17.08 -9.07
CA PRO A 71 14.94 17.36 -9.91
C PRO A 71 15.57 16.11 -10.53
N LEU A 72 15.27 14.91 -10.00
CA LEU A 72 15.70 13.63 -10.54
C LEU A 72 14.74 13.10 -11.63
N GLY A 73 13.72 13.88 -11.99
CA GLY A 73 12.73 13.55 -13.02
C GLY A 73 11.54 12.73 -12.52
N PHE A 74 11.41 12.49 -11.21
CA PHE A 74 10.27 11.79 -10.64
C PHE A 74 9.04 12.71 -10.56
N GLY A 75 7.91 12.21 -11.04
CA GLY A 75 6.60 12.85 -10.92
C GLY A 75 5.52 11.84 -10.54
N PRO A 76 4.35 12.27 -10.06
CA PRO A 76 3.27 11.36 -9.71
C PRO A 76 2.83 10.56 -10.94
N ALA A 77 2.55 9.27 -10.76
CA ALA A 77 1.97 8.45 -11.81
C ALA A 77 0.64 9.05 -12.32
N SER A 78 0.30 8.79 -13.58
CA SER A 78 -0.82 9.47 -14.22
C SER A 78 -2.15 9.20 -13.49
N ARG A 79 -2.76 10.26 -12.98
CA ARG A 79 -4.09 10.20 -12.32
C ARG A 79 -5.23 10.13 -13.33
N GLN A 80 -5.08 10.76 -14.49
CA GLN A 80 -6.21 11.00 -15.42
C GLN A 80 -6.41 9.88 -16.44
N SER A 81 -5.37 9.08 -16.73
CA SER A 81 -5.43 8.05 -17.79
C SER A 81 -5.47 6.61 -17.29
N CYS A 82 -5.55 6.36 -15.97
CA CYS A 82 -5.19 5.07 -15.37
C CYS A 82 -3.73 4.68 -15.71
N LEU A 83 -3.21 3.65 -15.04
CA LEU A 83 -1.85 3.18 -15.31
C LEU A 83 -1.77 2.49 -16.67
N ASP A 84 -0.80 2.87 -17.50
CA ASP A 84 -0.43 2.10 -18.68
C ASP A 84 0.38 0.84 -18.29
N TRP A 85 0.66 -0.04 -19.26
CA TRP A 85 1.42 -1.27 -19.03
C TRP A 85 2.82 -1.03 -18.43
N ALA A 86 3.53 -0.02 -18.92
CA ALA A 86 4.90 0.26 -18.50
C ALA A 86 4.93 0.84 -17.07
N GLU A 87 4.01 1.76 -16.76
CA GLU A 87 3.82 2.33 -15.42
C GLU A 87 3.35 1.28 -14.42
N CYS A 88 2.35 0.47 -14.79
CA CYS A 88 1.86 -0.61 -13.95
C CYS A 88 2.98 -1.62 -13.62
N THR A 89 3.76 -2.02 -14.63
CA THR A 89 4.87 -2.96 -14.45
C THR A 89 5.93 -2.43 -13.48
N VAL A 90 6.36 -1.17 -13.63
CA VAL A 90 7.38 -0.62 -12.72
C VAL A 90 6.85 -0.45 -11.29
N ILE A 91 5.61 -0.02 -11.14
CA ILE A 91 4.96 0.14 -9.83
C ILE A 91 4.83 -1.22 -9.13
N LEU A 92 4.37 -2.26 -9.84
CA LEU A 92 4.24 -3.61 -9.30
C LEU A 92 5.59 -4.16 -8.84
N LYS A 93 6.65 -3.94 -9.61
CA LYS A 93 8.01 -4.36 -9.25
C LYS A 93 8.53 -3.62 -8.03
N THR A 94 8.30 -2.31 -7.95
CA THR A 94 8.67 -1.50 -6.79
C THR A 94 7.92 -1.96 -5.54
N LEU A 95 6.61 -2.22 -5.64
CA LEU A 95 5.79 -2.74 -4.55
C LEU A 95 6.22 -4.16 -4.14
N ALA A 96 6.52 -5.03 -5.11
CA ALA A 96 7.01 -6.38 -4.86
C ALA A 96 8.34 -6.36 -4.09
N LYS A 97 9.28 -5.48 -4.46
CA LYS A 97 10.53 -5.30 -3.70
C LYS A 97 10.26 -4.82 -2.29
N PHE A 98 9.36 -3.84 -2.12
CA PHE A 98 8.97 -3.35 -0.80
C PHE A 98 8.44 -4.48 0.11
N HIS A 99 7.55 -5.33 -0.40
CA HIS A 99 7.04 -6.49 0.33
C HIS A 99 8.11 -7.58 0.57
N ALA A 100 8.98 -7.83 -0.40
CA ALA A 100 10.06 -8.82 -0.29
C ALA A 100 11.02 -8.51 0.87
N ILE A 101 11.34 -7.22 1.06
CA ILE A 101 12.15 -6.75 2.18
C ILE A 101 11.51 -7.20 3.50
N SER A 102 10.19 -7.01 3.63
CA SER A 102 9.45 -7.36 4.83
C SER A 102 9.40 -8.88 5.07
N PHE A 103 9.15 -9.68 4.03
CA PHE A 103 9.21 -11.14 4.12
C PHE A 103 10.57 -11.66 4.56
N ALA A 104 11.65 -11.20 3.92
CA ALA A 104 13.00 -11.62 4.26
C ALA A 104 13.41 -11.15 5.67
N TYR A 105 13.01 -9.94 6.08
CA TYR A 105 13.30 -9.44 7.42
C TYR A 105 12.55 -10.27 8.48
N LYS A 106 11.28 -10.62 8.25
CA LYS A 106 10.48 -11.48 9.13
C LYS A 106 11.08 -12.89 9.27
N ASP A 107 11.52 -13.48 8.17
CA ASP A 107 12.14 -14.82 8.13
C ASP A 107 13.45 -14.87 8.92
N GLN A 108 14.30 -13.86 8.76
CA GLN A 108 15.67 -13.88 9.29
C GLN A 108 15.81 -13.26 10.68
N LYS A 109 14.91 -12.35 11.07
CA LYS A 109 14.98 -11.55 12.30
C LYS A 109 13.59 -11.38 12.92
N LYS A 110 12.94 -12.49 13.23
CA LYS A 110 11.54 -12.56 13.66
C LYS A 110 11.19 -11.61 14.80
N GLU A 111 12.03 -11.50 15.83
CA GLU A 111 11.79 -10.64 17.00
C GLU A 111 11.89 -9.16 16.64
N GLU A 112 12.90 -8.76 15.86
CA GLU A 112 13.04 -7.39 15.37
C GLU A 112 11.90 -7.01 14.43
N PHE A 113 11.46 -7.95 13.58
CA PHE A 113 10.29 -7.76 12.72
C PHE A 113 9.03 -7.52 13.55
N ALA A 114 8.79 -8.34 14.58
CA ALA A 114 7.65 -8.17 15.47
C ALA A 114 7.69 -6.81 16.20
N GLU A 115 8.88 -6.36 16.62
CA GLU A 115 9.11 -5.03 17.19
C GLU A 115 8.65 -3.93 16.22
N ILE A 116 9.18 -3.91 14.99
CA ILE A 116 8.86 -2.84 14.04
C ILE A 116 7.40 -2.88 13.57
N ALA A 117 6.82 -4.07 13.42
CA ALA A 117 5.41 -4.25 13.08
C ALA A 117 4.49 -3.73 14.20
N SER A 118 4.90 -3.83 15.47
CA SER A 118 4.12 -3.34 16.61
C SER A 118 4.03 -1.81 16.70
N TYR A 119 4.95 -1.09 16.05
CA TYR A 119 4.92 0.37 16.00
C TYR A 119 3.81 0.91 15.09
N LEU A 120 3.45 0.16 14.04
CA LEU A 120 2.44 0.56 13.06
C LEU A 120 1.04 0.20 13.54
N LYS A 121 0.07 1.09 13.29
CA LYS A 121 -1.33 0.92 13.73
C LYS A 121 -2.28 0.84 12.55
N GLU A 122 -3.31 0.01 12.68
CA GLU A 122 -4.47 0.05 11.79
C GLU A 122 -5.32 1.29 12.12
N THR A 123 -5.34 2.25 11.19
CA THR A 123 -5.98 3.56 11.38
C THR A 123 -7.29 3.71 10.61
N TYR A 124 -7.68 2.72 9.80
CA TYR A 124 -8.76 2.82 8.83
C TYR A 124 -9.81 1.71 8.96
N PHE A 125 -9.43 0.44 8.75
CA PHE A 125 -10.31 -0.72 8.74
C PHE A 125 -10.19 -1.52 10.04
N SER A 126 -10.81 -1.03 11.10
CA SER A 126 -10.99 -1.79 12.34
C SER A 126 -12.41 -1.65 12.87
N SER A 127 -12.86 -2.62 13.67
CA SER A 127 -14.16 -2.53 14.35
C SER A 127 -14.30 -1.25 15.20
N GLU A 128 -13.22 -0.79 15.83
CA GLU A 128 -13.17 0.44 16.64
C GLU A 128 -13.46 1.70 15.82
N HIS A 129 -13.08 1.71 14.54
CA HIS A 129 -13.20 2.89 13.67
C HIS A 129 -14.55 2.98 12.94
N TRP A 130 -15.43 1.98 13.09
CA TRP A 130 -16.72 1.94 12.39
C TRP A 130 -17.58 3.19 12.65
N ASN A 131 -17.66 3.65 13.90
CA ASN A 131 -18.50 4.79 14.25
C ASN A 131 -18.07 6.08 13.53
N TRP A 132 -16.76 6.23 13.34
CA TRP A 132 -16.17 7.33 12.56
C TRP A 132 -16.40 7.13 11.05
N TYR A 133 -16.25 5.90 10.56
CA TYR A 133 -16.26 5.57 9.14
C TYR A 133 -17.66 5.45 8.51
N GLN A 134 -18.68 5.03 9.27
CA GLN A 134 -19.99 4.63 8.74
C GLN A 134 -20.69 5.68 7.85
N LYS A 135 -20.52 6.97 8.16
CA LYS A 135 -21.11 8.05 7.33
C LYS A 135 -20.44 8.14 5.97
N PHE A 136 -19.12 7.97 5.94
CA PHE A 136 -18.36 7.92 4.70
C PHE A 136 -18.66 6.63 3.93
N HIS A 137 -18.75 5.49 4.63
CA HIS A 137 -19.18 4.21 4.06
C HIS A 137 -20.54 4.30 3.36
N LYS A 138 -21.54 4.93 4.02
CA LYS A 138 -22.86 5.16 3.43
C LYS A 138 -22.74 5.96 2.13
N LYS A 139 -21.99 7.05 2.15
CA LYS A 139 -21.80 7.89 0.95
C LYS A 139 -21.15 7.10 -0.19
N LEU A 140 -20.08 6.33 0.09
CA LEU A 140 -19.41 5.53 -0.93
C LEU A 140 -20.32 4.44 -1.50
N THR A 141 -21.08 3.74 -0.64
CA THR A 141 -22.01 2.71 -1.08
C THR A 141 -23.17 3.29 -1.89
N ASP A 142 -23.73 4.44 -1.50
CA ASP A 142 -24.76 5.13 -2.27
C ASP A 142 -24.26 5.56 -3.67
N ILE A 143 -23.02 6.09 -3.75
CA ILE A 143 -22.38 6.45 -5.03
C ILE A 143 -22.21 5.19 -5.90
N ALA A 144 -21.71 4.09 -5.33
CA ALA A 144 -21.51 2.83 -6.04
C ALA A 144 -22.84 2.24 -6.55
N LYS A 145 -23.89 2.25 -5.72
CA LYS A 145 -25.25 1.83 -6.12
C LYS A 145 -25.79 2.67 -7.27
N HIS A 146 -25.63 3.99 -7.17
CA HIS A 146 -26.06 4.91 -8.23
C HIS A 146 -25.30 4.65 -9.53
N ALA A 147 -23.98 4.50 -9.48
CA ALA A 147 -23.16 4.20 -10.66
C ALA A 147 -23.56 2.87 -11.31
N LEU A 148 -23.74 1.80 -10.51
CA LEU A 148 -24.18 0.49 -11.02
C LEU A 148 -25.55 0.57 -11.70
N LYS A 149 -26.50 1.30 -11.12
CA LYS A 149 -27.83 1.50 -11.70
C LYS A 149 -27.79 2.27 -13.03
N MET A 150 -26.91 3.27 -13.13
CA MET A 150 -26.78 4.10 -14.33
C MET A 150 -26.04 3.38 -15.47
N GLU A 151 -24.92 2.73 -15.17
CA GLU A 151 -24.04 2.12 -16.18
C GLU A 151 -24.43 0.67 -16.50
N TYR A 152 -25.03 -0.05 -15.54
CA TYR A 152 -25.34 -1.48 -15.66
C TYR A 152 -26.74 -1.84 -15.08
N PRO A 153 -27.83 -1.22 -15.57
CA PRO A 153 -29.17 -1.43 -15.04
C PRO A 153 -29.62 -2.90 -15.13
N ASN A 154 -30.22 -3.42 -14.06
CA ASN A 154 -30.71 -4.79 -13.88
C ASN A 154 -29.64 -5.89 -13.97
N SER A 155 -28.36 -5.52 -13.96
CA SER A 155 -27.25 -6.47 -14.07
C SER A 155 -27.13 -7.37 -12.83
N LYS A 156 -26.42 -8.50 -12.99
CA LYS A 156 -26.04 -9.37 -11.85
C LYS A 156 -25.22 -8.59 -10.82
N ALA A 157 -24.33 -7.69 -11.27
CA ALA A 157 -23.49 -6.89 -10.40
C ALA A 157 -24.30 -5.91 -9.55
N GLU A 158 -25.27 -5.21 -10.14
CA GLU A 158 -26.18 -4.32 -9.41
C GLU A 158 -26.95 -5.09 -8.33
N LYS A 159 -27.57 -6.22 -8.70
CA LYS A 159 -28.34 -7.07 -7.77
C LYS A 159 -27.48 -7.58 -6.62
N GLN A 160 -26.28 -8.08 -6.93
CA GLN A 160 -25.32 -8.55 -5.94
C GLN A 160 -24.90 -7.43 -5.00
N PHE A 161 -24.48 -6.27 -5.53
CA PHE A 161 -24.05 -5.16 -4.68
C PHE A 161 -25.16 -4.64 -3.78
N ASN A 162 -26.40 -4.60 -4.29
CA ASN A 162 -27.58 -4.19 -3.52
C ASN A 162 -27.99 -5.19 -2.43
N SER A 163 -27.59 -6.47 -2.55
CA SER A 163 -27.84 -7.48 -1.51
C SER A 163 -26.92 -7.36 -0.29
N TYR A 164 -25.87 -6.55 -0.34
CA TYR A 164 -24.98 -6.36 0.79
C TYR A 164 -25.63 -5.50 1.88
N GLU A 165 -25.66 -6.04 3.09
CA GLU A 165 -26.07 -5.31 4.29
C GLU A 165 -25.16 -4.11 4.56
N PHE A 166 -25.71 -3.04 5.13
CA PHE A 166 -24.94 -1.85 5.45
C PHE A 166 -23.79 -2.19 6.41
N GLY A 167 -22.56 -1.81 6.04
CA GLY A 167 -21.35 -2.11 6.81
C GLY A 167 -20.70 -3.45 6.52
N SER A 168 -21.37 -4.39 5.84
CA SER A 168 -20.81 -5.72 5.56
C SER A 168 -19.47 -5.67 4.80
N LEU A 169 -19.35 -4.78 3.80
CA LEU A 169 -18.11 -4.57 3.07
C LEU A 169 -16.99 -4.00 3.95
N TYR A 170 -17.32 -3.07 4.85
CA TYR A 170 -16.34 -2.52 5.80
C TYR A 170 -15.85 -3.60 6.77
N HIS A 171 -16.78 -4.35 7.37
CA HIS A 171 -16.44 -5.45 8.27
C HIS A 171 -15.60 -6.52 7.57
N LYS A 172 -15.87 -6.80 6.29
CA LYS A 172 -15.04 -7.72 5.52
C LYS A 172 -13.63 -7.18 5.31
N CYS A 173 -13.46 -5.88 5.01
CA CYS A 173 -12.14 -5.26 4.95
C CYS A 173 -11.42 -5.35 6.31
N SER A 174 -12.09 -5.03 7.43
CA SER A 174 -11.52 -5.18 8.77
C SER A 174 -11.06 -6.60 9.04
N GLU A 175 -11.89 -7.61 8.74
CA GLU A 175 -11.55 -9.03 8.93
C GLU A 175 -10.29 -9.45 8.14
N LEU A 176 -10.11 -8.92 6.93
CA LEU A 176 -8.95 -9.22 6.09
C LEU A 176 -7.67 -8.55 6.62
N ILE A 177 -7.79 -7.32 7.12
CA ILE A 177 -6.66 -6.50 7.59
C ILE A 177 -6.21 -6.88 9.00
N GLU A 178 -7.14 -7.28 9.89
CA GLU A 178 -6.84 -7.61 11.29
C GLU A 178 -6.01 -8.91 11.46
N ARG A 179 -5.77 -9.68 10.39
CA ARG A 179 -4.96 -10.93 10.39
C ARG A 179 -3.44 -10.68 10.51
N LYS A 180 -3.02 -9.69 11.30
CA LYS A 180 -1.61 -9.24 11.41
C LYS A 180 -0.61 -10.30 11.87
N ASP A 181 -1.07 -11.33 12.60
CA ASP A 181 -0.23 -12.41 13.13
C ASP A 181 -0.08 -13.60 12.17
N ALA A 182 -0.73 -13.56 11.00
CA ALA A 182 -0.62 -14.62 10.01
C ALA A 182 0.82 -14.75 9.49
N PRO A 183 1.26 -15.97 9.09
CA PRO A 183 2.58 -16.17 8.48
C PRO A 183 2.83 -15.28 7.26
N THR A 184 1.79 -14.98 6.49
CA THR A 184 1.83 -14.17 5.27
C THR A 184 1.71 -12.66 5.50
N SER A 185 1.41 -12.23 6.74
CA SER A 185 1.32 -10.81 7.08
C SER A 185 2.70 -10.16 7.18
N ILE A 186 2.84 -9.03 6.52
CA ILE A 186 4.06 -8.26 6.32
C ILE A 186 3.76 -6.75 6.44
N ILE A 187 4.79 -5.93 6.48
CA ILE A 187 4.64 -4.46 6.45
C ILE A 187 4.21 -4.05 5.05
N THR A 188 2.94 -3.68 4.91
CA THR A 188 2.32 -3.17 3.69
C THR A 188 2.41 -1.64 3.65
N ALA A 189 2.43 -1.05 2.46
CA ALA A 189 2.36 0.40 2.29
C ALA A 189 0.97 0.94 2.65
N GLY A 190 -0.09 0.16 2.38
CA GLY A 190 -1.45 0.38 2.88
C GLY A 190 -2.30 1.38 2.10
N ASP A 191 -1.69 2.25 1.28
CA ASP A 191 -2.36 3.26 0.45
C ASP A 191 -1.84 3.24 -1.00
N CYS A 192 -1.84 2.06 -1.62
CA CYS A 192 -1.31 1.81 -2.97
C CYS A 192 -2.20 2.34 -4.12
N TRP A 193 -2.61 3.61 -4.08
CA TRP A 193 -3.22 4.31 -5.21
C TRP A 193 -2.17 5.04 -6.06
N ALA A 194 -2.46 5.26 -7.34
CA ALA A 194 -1.47 5.73 -8.33
C ALA A 194 -0.69 7.01 -7.91
N PRO A 195 -1.31 8.06 -7.36
CA PRO A 195 -0.57 9.27 -6.92
C PRO A 195 0.47 9.05 -5.82
N ASN A 196 0.38 7.96 -5.05
CA ASN A 196 1.39 7.59 -4.05
C ASN A 196 2.59 6.85 -4.67
N PHE A 197 2.64 6.72 -5.99
CA PHE A 197 3.81 6.27 -6.72
C PHE A 197 4.37 7.42 -7.55
N LEU A 198 5.65 7.73 -7.35
CA LEU A 198 6.37 8.63 -8.23
C LEU A 198 7.11 7.83 -9.28
N VAL A 199 6.93 8.16 -10.55
CA VAL A 199 7.54 7.48 -11.70
C VAL A 199 8.45 8.45 -12.44
N ARG A 200 9.56 7.95 -12.96
CA ARG A 200 10.40 8.65 -13.95
C ARG A 200 10.76 7.76 -15.12
N ASP A 201 11.09 8.39 -16.23
CA ASP A 201 11.77 7.73 -17.35
C ASP A 201 13.28 7.69 -17.06
N ALA A 202 13.86 6.50 -17.05
CA ALA A 202 15.29 6.27 -16.84
C ALA A 202 16.05 6.07 -18.17
N GLY A 203 15.37 6.30 -19.31
CA GLY A 203 15.88 6.08 -20.65
C GLY A 203 15.84 4.61 -21.07
N ARG A 204 16.08 4.35 -22.37
CA ARG A 204 16.11 2.99 -22.97
C ARG A 204 14.84 2.18 -22.67
N ASN A 205 13.67 2.82 -22.70
CA ASN A 205 12.37 2.22 -22.36
C ASN A 205 12.30 1.64 -20.93
N LYS A 206 13.11 2.15 -20.00
CA LYS A 206 13.04 1.78 -18.59
C LYS A 206 12.37 2.89 -17.80
N LYS A 207 11.47 2.51 -16.91
CA LYS A 207 10.90 3.39 -15.89
C LYS A 207 11.43 2.98 -14.53
N GLU A 208 11.46 3.93 -13.62
CA GLU A 208 11.71 3.71 -12.19
C GLU A 208 10.55 4.28 -11.38
N ALA A 209 10.25 3.66 -10.24
CA ALA A 209 9.19 4.12 -9.36
C ALA A 209 9.63 4.16 -7.90
N LEU A 210 9.14 5.15 -7.16
CA LEU A 210 9.28 5.30 -5.72
C LEU A 210 7.90 5.25 -5.07
N ILE A 211 7.80 4.66 -3.88
CA ILE A 211 6.58 4.66 -3.06
C ILE A 211 6.63 5.87 -2.12
N LEU A 212 5.48 6.52 -1.98
CA LEU A 212 5.23 7.64 -1.09
C LEU A 212 4.03 7.37 -0.18
N ASP A 213 3.91 8.22 0.85
CA ASP A 213 2.76 8.31 1.74
C ASP A 213 2.43 7.00 2.48
N PHE A 214 3.14 6.77 3.58
CA PHE A 214 3.00 5.59 4.43
C PHE A 214 2.03 5.80 5.59
N GLN A 215 1.09 6.73 5.47
CA GLN A 215 0.13 7.04 6.54
C GLN A 215 -0.76 5.86 6.93
N LEU A 216 -0.98 4.93 6.00
CA LEU A 216 -1.75 3.70 6.21
C LEU A 216 -0.87 2.45 6.32
N ALA A 217 0.46 2.61 6.48
CA ALA A 217 1.35 1.46 6.64
C ALA A 217 1.00 0.65 7.89
N ARG A 218 1.07 -0.68 7.77
CA ARG A 218 0.56 -1.64 8.76
C ARG A 218 1.13 -3.02 8.52
N CYS A 219 0.97 -3.92 9.49
CA CYS A 219 1.22 -5.35 9.29
C CYS A 219 -0.06 -6.04 8.81
N ALA A 220 -0.10 -6.42 7.53
CA ALA A 220 -1.27 -7.05 6.90
C ALA A 220 -0.85 -7.96 5.75
N ASN A 221 -1.82 -8.62 5.14
CA ASN A 221 -1.58 -9.44 3.96
C ASN A 221 -1.21 -8.56 2.75
N PRO A 222 -0.14 -8.90 1.97
CA PRO A 222 0.28 -8.12 0.80
C PRO A 222 -0.78 -8.00 -0.31
N ILE A 223 -1.75 -8.92 -0.37
CA ILE A 223 -2.86 -8.90 -1.32
C ILE A 223 -3.76 -7.68 -1.12
N ALA A 224 -3.79 -7.09 0.09
CA ALA A 224 -4.54 -5.86 0.33
C ALA A 224 -4.01 -4.70 -0.53
N ASP A 225 -2.69 -4.49 -0.53
CA ASP A 225 -2.03 -3.47 -1.35
C ASP A 225 -2.14 -3.78 -2.85
N LEU A 226 -1.91 -5.04 -3.23
CA LEU A 226 -1.96 -5.47 -4.62
C LEU A 226 -3.37 -5.32 -5.21
N SER A 227 -4.39 -5.74 -4.47
CA SER A 227 -5.79 -5.61 -4.89
C SER A 227 -6.21 -4.15 -4.98
N PHE A 228 -5.81 -3.32 -4.01
CA PHE A 228 -6.13 -1.90 -4.03
C PHE A 228 -5.50 -1.21 -5.24
N LEU A 229 -4.23 -1.49 -5.53
CA LEU A 229 -3.53 -0.99 -6.72
C LEU A 229 -4.24 -1.42 -8.02
N ILE A 230 -4.45 -2.72 -8.20
CA ILE A 230 -5.00 -3.27 -9.45
C ILE A 230 -6.40 -2.72 -9.72
N TYR A 231 -7.31 -2.80 -8.74
CA TYR A 231 -8.71 -2.43 -8.97
C TYR A 231 -8.95 -0.92 -8.98
N SER A 232 -8.13 -0.14 -8.29
CA SER A 232 -8.30 1.33 -8.23
C SER A 232 -7.55 2.08 -9.33
N CYS A 233 -6.49 1.48 -9.91
CA CYS A 233 -5.58 2.19 -10.81
C CYS A 233 -5.57 1.67 -12.25
N THR A 234 -6.29 0.57 -12.54
CA THR A 234 -6.39 0.01 -13.90
C THR A 234 -7.82 0.00 -14.41
N GLN A 235 -7.99 0.00 -15.74
CA GLN A 235 -9.30 -0.15 -16.37
C GLN A 235 -9.66 -1.63 -16.57
N LYS A 236 -10.95 -1.91 -16.80
CA LYS A 236 -11.41 -3.28 -17.07
C LYS A 236 -10.70 -3.92 -18.29
N PRO A 237 -10.56 -3.26 -19.46
CA PRO A 237 -9.88 -3.87 -20.62
C PRO A 237 -8.43 -4.23 -20.33
N PHE A 238 -7.73 -3.42 -19.52
CA PHE A 238 -6.38 -3.72 -19.06
C PHE A 238 -6.37 -5.02 -18.26
N ARG A 239 -7.29 -5.18 -17.30
CA ARG A 239 -7.37 -6.42 -16.49
C ARG A 239 -7.77 -7.62 -17.35
N ASP A 240 -8.74 -7.47 -18.24
CA ASP A 240 -9.15 -8.55 -19.14
C ASP A 240 -7.98 -9.10 -19.97
N GLN A 241 -7.05 -8.22 -20.35
CA GLN A 241 -5.88 -8.59 -21.15
C GLN A 241 -4.70 -9.07 -20.29
N TYR A 242 -4.44 -8.45 -19.15
CA TYR A 242 -3.15 -8.54 -18.47
C TYR A 242 -3.21 -9.05 -17.01
N TYR A 243 -4.38 -9.40 -16.48
CA TYR A 243 -4.53 -9.74 -15.06
C TYR A 243 -3.57 -10.84 -14.59
N ASP A 244 -3.48 -11.95 -15.32
CA ASP A 244 -2.58 -13.05 -14.96
C ASP A 244 -1.10 -12.65 -15.07
N ASP A 245 -0.77 -11.79 -16.05
CA ASP A 245 0.61 -11.35 -16.27
C ASP A 245 1.07 -10.41 -15.16
N ILE A 246 0.23 -9.48 -14.69
CA ILE A 246 0.60 -8.58 -13.59
C ILE A 246 0.79 -9.34 -12.27
N LEU A 247 0.01 -10.40 -12.02
CA LEU A 247 0.19 -11.27 -10.86
C LEU A 247 1.52 -12.03 -10.93
N LYS A 248 1.86 -12.59 -12.10
CA LYS A 248 3.15 -13.25 -12.34
C LYS A 248 4.32 -12.30 -12.20
N ILE A 249 4.22 -11.08 -12.74
CA ILE A 249 5.25 -10.03 -12.63
C ILE A 249 5.52 -9.72 -11.15
N TYR A 250 4.45 -9.45 -10.40
CA TYR A 250 4.56 -9.13 -8.98
C TYR A 250 5.22 -10.28 -8.21
N HIS A 251 4.72 -11.51 -8.34
CA HIS A 251 5.25 -12.66 -7.60
C HIS A 251 6.68 -13.03 -8.01
N SER A 252 7.00 -12.96 -9.30
CA SER A 252 8.35 -13.22 -9.80
C SER A 252 9.37 -12.20 -9.27
N GLU A 253 9.01 -10.91 -9.26
CA GLU A 253 9.90 -9.87 -8.74
C GLU A 253 10.04 -9.99 -7.20
N LEU A 254 8.94 -10.28 -6.50
CA LEU A 254 8.92 -10.57 -5.06
C LEU A 254 9.86 -11.72 -4.72
N SER A 255 9.71 -12.85 -5.41
CA SER A 255 10.52 -14.05 -5.21
C SER A 255 12.00 -13.81 -5.48
N SER A 256 12.31 -13.10 -6.58
CA SER A 256 13.68 -12.72 -6.90
C SER A 256 14.30 -11.82 -5.83
N ALA A 257 13.55 -10.85 -5.30
CA ALA A 257 14.01 -9.96 -4.26
C ALA A 257 14.21 -10.70 -2.91
N ILE A 258 13.29 -11.57 -2.50
CA ILE A 258 13.44 -12.44 -1.31
C ILE A 258 14.73 -13.28 -1.42
N LYS A 259 14.95 -13.90 -2.58
CA LYS A 259 16.16 -14.69 -2.85
C LYS A 259 17.43 -13.85 -2.77
N SER A 260 17.41 -12.64 -3.31
CA SER A 260 18.56 -11.72 -3.26
C SER A 260 18.93 -11.27 -1.84
N LEU A 261 17.95 -11.30 -0.91
CA LEU A 261 18.13 -11.00 0.51
C LEU A 261 18.58 -12.20 1.35
N GLY A 262 18.72 -13.38 0.72
CA GLY A 262 19.23 -14.59 1.36
C GLY A 262 18.16 -15.49 1.99
N SER A 263 16.89 -15.31 1.63
CA SER A 263 15.78 -16.16 2.07
C SER A 263 15.24 -17.04 0.93
N GLU A 264 14.50 -18.10 1.24
CA GLU A 264 13.96 -19.04 0.25
C GLU A 264 12.49 -18.71 -0.07
N PRO A 265 12.17 -18.10 -1.24
CA PRO A 265 10.82 -17.67 -1.57
C PRO A 265 9.82 -18.83 -1.66
N GLU A 266 10.26 -20.02 -2.07
CA GLU A 266 9.43 -21.23 -2.15
C GLU A 266 8.95 -21.72 -0.78
N LYS A 267 9.66 -21.37 0.31
CA LYS A 267 9.27 -21.68 1.68
C LYS A 267 8.39 -20.60 2.30
N ILE A 268 8.67 -19.34 1.99
CA ILE A 268 8.03 -18.18 2.64
C ILE A 268 6.70 -17.83 1.97
N TYR A 269 6.69 -17.74 0.64
CA TYR A 269 5.53 -17.26 -0.11
C TYR A 269 5.47 -17.85 -1.54
N PRO A 270 5.29 -19.18 -1.67
CA PRO A 270 5.23 -19.84 -2.98
C PRO A 270 4.00 -19.40 -3.79
N TRP A 271 4.05 -19.59 -5.11
CA TRP A 271 2.99 -19.21 -6.04
C TRP A 271 1.61 -19.76 -5.65
N ASP A 272 1.53 -21.04 -5.25
CA ASP A 272 0.27 -21.68 -4.86
C ASP A 272 -0.31 -21.15 -3.54
N LEU A 273 0.53 -20.56 -2.68
CA LEU A 273 0.06 -19.84 -1.50
C LEU A 273 -0.46 -18.47 -1.92
N PHE A 274 0.32 -17.71 -2.69
CA PHE A 274 -0.06 -16.40 -3.22
C PHE A 274 -1.41 -16.43 -3.96
N MET A 275 -1.63 -17.42 -4.84
CA MET A 275 -2.88 -17.52 -5.61
C MET A 275 -4.10 -17.96 -4.78
N ARG A 276 -3.90 -18.46 -3.57
CA ARG A 276 -4.96 -18.89 -2.66
C ARG A 276 -5.47 -17.77 -1.76
N GLU A 277 -4.61 -16.78 -1.51
CA GLU A 277 -4.94 -15.60 -0.72
C GLU A 277 -5.80 -14.60 -1.50
#